data_AF-A0A2S6H9K6-F1
#
_entry.id   AF-A0A2S6H9K6-F1
#
_cell.length_a   1.000
_cell.length_b   1.000
_cell.length_c   1.000
_cell.angle_alpha   90.00
_cell.angle_beta   90.00
_cell.angle_gamma   90.00
#
_symmetry.space_group_name_H-M   'P 1'
#
loop_
_entity.id
_entity.type
_entity.pdbx_description
1 polymer ?
#
loop_
_entity_poly.entity_id
_entity_poly.type
_entity_poly.pdbx_seq_one_letter_code
_entity_poly.pdbx_strand_id
1 'polypeptide(L)'
;MNVSADKQYENITTQLRYLNDKIHDAFRHFFTLASAIIGGSLYAHITLAPDDPRRCGLGSSASALLSIVGVAIVILIATNFFSKQGYRKRLSLEYPAIPLGTSKTEYAIEASTCVLIVATCVGFWFLNPL
;
A
#
# COMPACT_ATOMS: atom_id res chain seq x y z
N MET A 1 -1.52 24.70 -29.53
CA MET A 1 -0.94 23.53 -30.21
C MET A 1 -1.76 22.32 -29.80
N ASN A 2 -2.55 21.75 -30.73
CA ASN A 2 -3.29 20.51 -30.47
C ASN A 2 -2.29 19.36 -30.42
N VAL A 3 -2.13 18.74 -29.25
CA VAL A 3 -1.34 17.52 -29.08
C VAL A 3 -2.09 16.40 -29.81
N SER A 4 -1.41 15.62 -30.66
CA SER A 4 -2.07 14.51 -31.35
C SER A 4 -2.62 13.49 -30.36
N ALA A 5 -3.74 12.88 -30.71
CA ALA A 5 -4.47 11.93 -29.87
C ALA A 5 -3.57 10.77 -29.39
N ASP A 6 -2.65 10.32 -30.25
CA ASP A 6 -1.63 9.31 -29.94
C ASP A 6 -0.62 9.78 -28.87
N LYS A 7 -0.17 11.03 -28.94
CA LYS A 7 0.75 11.60 -27.94
C LYS A 7 0.08 11.81 -26.59
N GLN A 8 -1.21 12.11 -26.57
CA GLN A 8 -1.97 12.16 -25.32
C GLN A 8 -2.14 10.75 -24.72
N TYR A 9 -2.46 9.75 -25.54
CA TYR A 9 -2.53 8.36 -25.11
C TYR A 9 -1.19 7.86 -24.53
N GLU A 10 -0.08 8.13 -25.20
CA GLU A 10 1.27 7.78 -24.77
C GLU A 10 1.67 8.47 -23.45
N ASN A 11 1.39 9.77 -23.30
CA ASN A 11 1.69 10.48 -22.06
C ASN A 11 0.91 9.90 -20.88
N ILE A 12 -0.37 9.61 -21.05
CA ILE A 12 -1.20 9.16 -19.92
C ILE A 12 -0.93 7.68 -19.58
N THR A 13 -0.67 6.83 -20.58
CA THR A 13 -0.21 5.44 -20.32
C THR A 13 1.12 5.43 -19.56
N THR A 14 2.04 6.34 -19.90
CA THR A 14 3.34 6.49 -19.20
C THR A 14 3.15 6.92 -17.75
N GLN A 15 2.25 7.87 -17.47
CA GLN A 15 1.91 8.30 -16.11
C GLN A 15 1.34 7.15 -15.26
N LEU A 16 0.49 6.30 -15.84
CA LEU A 16 -0.06 5.14 -15.14
C LEU A 16 0.98 4.07 -14.85
N ARG A 17 1.87 3.81 -15.81
CA ARG A 17 2.97 2.88 -15.60
C ARG A 17 3.88 3.35 -14.48
N TYR A 18 4.23 4.63 -14.48
CA TYR A 18 5.00 5.27 -13.41
C TYR A 18 4.31 5.16 -12.03
N LEU A 19 2.99 5.40 -11.95
CA LEU A 19 2.23 5.23 -10.71
C LEU A 19 2.23 3.78 -10.23
N ASN A 20 2.06 2.82 -11.15
CA ASN A 20 2.02 1.40 -10.80
C ASN A 20 3.40 0.90 -10.33
N ASP A 21 4.49 1.35 -10.96
CA ASP A 21 5.86 1.04 -10.53
C ASP A 21 6.14 1.62 -9.13
N LYS A 22 5.72 2.87 -8.87
CA LYS A 22 5.85 3.50 -7.56
C LYS A 22 5.12 2.76 -6.45
N ILE A 23 4.02 2.08 -6.77
CA ILE A 23 3.27 1.27 -5.79
C ILE A 23 3.98 -0.02 -5.51
N HIS A 24 4.55 -0.67 -6.53
CA HIS A 24 5.38 -1.85 -6.33
C HIS A 24 6.57 -1.55 -5.41
N ASP A 25 7.22 -0.39 -5.60
CA ASP A 25 8.28 0.08 -4.73
C ASP A 25 7.78 0.39 -3.32
N ALA A 26 6.63 1.06 -3.18
CA ALA A 26 6.01 1.33 -1.89
C ALA A 26 5.67 0.04 -1.13
N PHE A 27 5.17 -0.98 -1.81
CA PHE A 27 4.94 -2.30 -1.22
C PHE A 27 6.24 -2.98 -0.79
N ARG A 28 7.31 -2.92 -1.58
CA ARG A 28 8.61 -3.46 -1.15
C ARG A 28 9.11 -2.74 0.10
N HIS A 29 8.97 -1.43 0.16
CA HIS A 29 9.29 -0.65 1.36
C HIS A 29 8.40 -1.03 2.55
N PHE A 30 7.10 -1.31 2.33
CA PHE A 30 6.22 -1.85 3.38
C PHE A 30 6.80 -3.09 4.01
N PHE A 31 7.09 -4.11 3.21
CA PHE A 31 7.54 -5.41 3.70
C PHE A 31 8.86 -5.27 4.43
N THR A 32 9.76 -4.43 3.92
CA THR A 32 11.05 -4.14 4.56
C THR A 32 10.84 -3.48 5.93
N LEU A 33 10.01 -2.43 5.99
CA LEU A 33 9.72 -1.71 7.23
C LEU A 33 8.95 -2.56 8.24
N ALA A 34 7.88 -3.24 7.81
CA ALA A 34 7.08 -4.11 8.64
C ALA A 34 7.92 -5.25 9.22
N SER A 35 8.75 -5.90 8.41
CA SER A 35 9.67 -6.95 8.88
C SER A 35 10.69 -6.42 9.88
N ALA A 36 11.22 -5.22 9.66
CA ALA A 36 12.15 -4.57 10.59
C ALA A 36 11.47 -4.21 11.93
N ILE A 37 10.23 -3.70 11.90
CA ILE A 37 9.47 -3.36 13.11
C ILE A 37 9.11 -4.63 13.89
N ILE A 38 8.58 -5.64 13.22
CA ILE A 38 8.18 -6.91 13.85
C ILE A 38 9.42 -7.63 14.40
N GLY A 39 10.49 -7.74 13.60
CA GLY A 39 11.75 -8.36 14.02
C GLY A 39 12.43 -7.59 15.15
N GLY A 40 12.41 -6.26 15.11
CA GLY A 40 12.91 -5.40 16.19
C GLY A 40 12.11 -5.56 17.49
N SER A 41 10.78 -5.67 17.39
CA SER A 41 9.93 -5.95 18.54
C SER A 41 10.25 -7.31 19.17
N LEU A 42 10.36 -8.36 18.34
CA LEU A 42 10.71 -9.71 18.79
C LEU A 42 12.09 -9.76 19.45
N TYR A 43 13.07 -9.07 18.86
CA TYR A 43 14.41 -8.96 19.42
C TYR A 43 14.40 -8.27 20.79
N ALA A 44 13.69 -7.15 20.92
CA ALA A 44 13.53 -6.44 22.19
C ALA A 44 12.81 -7.30 23.24
N HIS A 45 11.82 -8.11 22.84
CA HIS A 45 11.17 -9.06 23.74
C HIS A 45 12.18 -10.10 24.27
N ILE A 46 13.07 -10.63 23.42
CA ILE A 46 14.06 -11.63 23.85
C ILE A 46 15.15 -11.01 24.73
N THR A 47 15.56 -9.77 24.46
CA THR A 47 16.70 -9.13 25.15
C THR A 47 16.32 -8.36 26.41
N LEU A 48 15.13 -7.79 26.49
CA LEU A 48 14.69 -7.04 27.67
C LEU A 48 14.12 -7.98 28.73
N ALA A 49 14.52 -7.74 29.98
CA ALA A 49 13.95 -8.44 31.13
C ALA A 49 12.42 -8.22 31.20
N PRO A 50 11.63 -9.20 31.69
CA PRO A 50 10.18 -9.12 31.73
C PRO A 50 9.62 -7.86 32.40
N ASP A 51 10.29 -7.40 33.46
CA ASP A 51 9.86 -6.27 34.27
C ASP A 51 10.45 -4.92 33.82
N ASP A 52 11.13 -4.86 32.66
CA ASP A 52 11.70 -3.60 32.17
C ASP A 52 10.57 -2.64 31.74
N PRO A 53 10.42 -1.46 32.37
CA PRO A 53 9.36 -0.50 32.04
C PRO A 53 9.44 0.01 30.59
N ARG A 54 10.59 -0.16 29.92
CA ARG A 54 10.77 0.20 28.51
C ARG A 54 10.00 -0.71 27.55
N ARG A 55 9.65 -1.94 27.96
CA ARG A 55 8.93 -2.91 27.12
C ARG A 55 7.57 -2.38 26.66
N CYS A 56 6.75 -1.91 27.60
CA CYS A 56 5.41 -1.36 27.31
C CYS A 56 5.48 -0.12 26.39
N GLY A 57 6.48 0.75 26.60
CA GLY A 57 6.70 1.94 25.77
C GLY A 57 7.17 1.59 24.35
N LEU A 58 8.06 0.60 24.22
CA LEU A 58 8.54 0.08 22.93
C LEU A 58 7.42 -0.67 22.19
N GLY A 59 6.62 -1.48 22.88
CA GLY A 59 5.48 -2.19 22.31
C GLY A 59 4.46 -1.22 21.72
N SER A 60 4.05 -0.22 22.49
CA SER A 60 3.11 0.82 22.02
C SER A 60 3.66 1.61 20.84
N SER A 61 4.95 1.97 20.87
CA SER A 61 5.61 2.74 19.81
C SER A 61 5.76 1.93 18.52
N ALA A 62 6.14 0.65 18.62
CA ALA A 62 6.26 -0.25 17.48
C ALA A 62 4.90 -0.48 16.82
N SER A 63 3.85 -0.68 17.62
CA SER A 63 2.47 -0.82 17.15
C SER A 63 1.98 0.45 16.44
N ALA A 64 2.28 1.63 16.99
CA ALA A 64 1.94 2.91 16.36
C ALA A 64 2.69 3.13 15.03
N LEU A 65 3.99 2.81 15.00
CA LEU A 65 4.82 2.96 13.79
C LEU A 65 4.31 2.05 12.67
N LEU A 66 4.00 0.79 12.98
CA LEU A 66 3.45 -0.16 12.01
C LEU A 66 2.09 0.30 11.48
N SER A 67 1.22 0.84 12.33
CA SER A 67 -0.07 1.38 11.91
C SER A 67 0.07 2.58 10.98
N ILE A 68 0.98 3.52 11.26
CA ILE A 68 1.22 4.68 10.38
C ILE A 68 1.69 4.21 8.99
N VAL A 69 2.64 3.28 8.97
CA VAL A 69 3.18 2.70 7.75
C VAL A 69 2.09 1.93 6.97
N GLY A 70 1.25 1.16 7.65
CA GLY A 70 0.11 0.46 7.04
C GLY A 70 -0.91 1.42 6.43
N VAL A 71 -1.31 2.46 7.15
CA VAL A 71 -2.27 3.48 6.68
C VAL A 71 -1.74 4.21 5.45
N ALA A 72 -0.46 4.62 5.46
CA ALA A 72 0.15 5.32 4.32
C ALA A 72 0.06 4.49 3.03
N ILE A 73 0.20 3.17 3.14
CA ILE A 73 0.17 2.28 1.97
C ILE A 73 -1.25 1.97 1.53
N VAL A 74 -2.19 1.80 2.45
CA VAL A 74 -3.62 1.72 2.10
C VAL A 74 -4.06 2.96 1.35
N ILE A 75 -3.62 4.16 1.75
CA ILE A 75 -3.89 5.42 1.04
C ILE A 75 -3.29 5.37 -0.37
N LEU A 76 -2.04 4.94 -0.53
CA LEU A 76 -1.39 4.82 -1.85
C LEU A 76 -2.14 3.86 -2.78
N ILE A 77 -2.57 2.70 -2.29
CA ILE A 77 -3.36 1.72 -3.06
C ILE A 77 -4.71 2.34 -3.45
N ALA A 78 -5.39 3.01 -2.51
CA ALA A 78 -6.66 3.67 -2.78
C ALA A 78 -6.50 4.77 -3.84
N THR A 79 -5.50 5.64 -3.72
CA THR A 79 -5.20 6.68 -4.72
C THR A 79 -4.95 6.07 -6.09
N ASN A 80 -4.19 4.98 -6.18
CA ASN A 80 -3.97 4.27 -7.44
C ASN A 80 -5.26 3.75 -8.06
N PHE A 81 -6.11 3.15 -7.23
CA PHE A 81 -7.38 2.61 -7.69
C PHE A 81 -8.26 3.73 -8.26
N PHE A 82 -8.37 4.86 -7.56
CA PHE A 82 -9.08 6.04 -8.04
C PHE A 82 -8.46 6.60 -9.33
N SER A 83 -7.13 6.68 -9.42
CA SER A 83 -6.43 7.12 -10.63
C SER A 83 -6.68 6.20 -11.82
N LYS A 84 -6.64 4.87 -11.62
CA LYS A 84 -6.95 3.86 -12.65
C LYS A 84 -8.39 3.96 -13.12
N GLN A 85 -9.36 4.10 -12.20
CA GLN A 85 -10.76 4.29 -12.57
C GLN A 85 -10.98 5.60 -13.33
N GLY A 86 -10.43 6.71 -12.83
CA GLY A 86 -10.53 8.02 -13.48
C GLY A 86 -9.93 8.01 -14.88
N TYR A 87 -8.81 7.30 -15.05
CA TYR A 87 -8.19 7.12 -16.34
C TYR A 87 -9.04 6.31 -17.32
N ARG A 88 -9.47 5.10 -16.93
CA ARG A 88 -10.27 4.25 -17.82
C ARG A 88 -11.58 4.92 -18.21
N LYS A 89 -12.18 5.71 -17.32
CA LYS A 89 -13.39 6.50 -17.61
C LYS A 89 -13.12 7.62 -18.62
N ARG A 90 -11.98 8.32 -18.54
CA ARG A 90 -11.60 9.31 -19.56
C ARG A 90 -11.33 8.64 -20.90
N LEU A 91 -10.64 7.51 -20.86
CA LEU A 91 -10.20 6.82 -22.07
C LEU A 91 -11.35 6.17 -22.84
N SER A 92 -12.37 5.67 -22.14
CA SER A 92 -13.58 5.17 -22.78
C SER A 92 -14.49 6.26 -23.34
N LEU A 93 -14.44 7.49 -22.80
CA LEU A 93 -15.14 8.64 -23.35
C LEU A 93 -14.51 9.11 -24.66
N GLU A 94 -13.18 9.02 -24.76
CA GLU A 94 -12.40 9.50 -25.90
C GLU A 94 -12.22 8.42 -26.98
N TYR A 95 -12.21 7.13 -26.59
CA TYR A 95 -12.05 5.98 -27.47
C TYR A 95 -13.08 4.88 -27.12
N PRO A 96 -14.26 4.85 -27.77
CA PRO A 96 -15.34 3.92 -27.44
C PRO A 96 -15.03 2.45 -27.76
N ALA A 97 -13.96 2.17 -28.50
CA ALA A 97 -13.48 0.81 -28.77
C ALA A 97 -12.78 0.15 -27.57
N ILE A 98 -12.42 0.92 -26.53
CA ILE A 98 -11.65 0.42 -25.39
C ILE A 98 -12.63 0.06 -24.25
N PRO A 99 -12.64 -1.19 -23.79
CA PRO A 99 -13.59 -1.63 -22.77
C PRO A 99 -13.34 -0.92 -21.43
N LEU A 100 -14.42 -0.40 -20.84
CA LEU A 100 -14.42 0.24 -19.50
C LEU A 100 -13.92 -0.68 -18.38
N GLY A 101 -14.01 -2.00 -18.59
CA GLY A 101 -13.93 -2.99 -17.52
C GLY A 101 -12.54 -3.10 -16.91
N THR A 102 -12.34 -2.47 -15.74
CA THR A 102 -11.43 -3.00 -14.72
C THR A 102 -11.84 -4.44 -14.46
N SER A 103 -10.90 -5.38 -14.58
CA SER A 103 -11.20 -6.78 -14.31
C SER A 103 -11.61 -6.90 -12.84
N LYS A 104 -12.71 -7.59 -12.54
CA LYS A 104 -13.12 -7.87 -11.14
C LYS A 104 -11.98 -8.51 -10.34
N THR A 105 -11.10 -9.24 -11.02
CA THR A 105 -9.90 -9.85 -10.47
C THR A 105 -8.87 -8.81 -10.00
N GLU A 106 -8.67 -7.71 -10.74
CA GLU A 106 -7.75 -6.63 -10.33
C GLU A 106 -8.23 -5.96 -9.06
N TYR A 107 -9.54 -5.67 -8.97
CA TYR A 107 -10.15 -5.11 -7.76
C TYR A 107 -10.00 -6.05 -6.57
N ALA A 108 -10.24 -7.35 -6.77
CA ALA A 108 -10.09 -8.35 -5.72
C ALA A 108 -8.64 -8.43 -5.22
N ILE A 109 -7.64 -8.33 -6.11
CA ILE A 109 -6.22 -8.35 -5.72
C ILE A 109 -5.87 -7.10 -4.90
N GLU A 110 -6.21 -5.91 -5.36
CA GLU A 110 -5.91 -4.67 -4.63
C GLU A 110 -6.63 -4.64 -3.27
N ALA A 111 -7.90 -5.05 -3.23
CA ALA A 111 -8.67 -5.17 -1.99
C ALA A 111 -8.08 -6.21 -1.03
N SER A 112 -7.71 -7.40 -1.51
CA SER A 112 -7.09 -8.44 -0.70
C SER A 112 -5.76 -7.97 -0.08
N THR A 113 -5.02 -7.14 -0.82
CA THR A 113 -3.75 -6.60 -0.34
C THR A 113 -3.95 -5.57 0.76
N CYS A 114 -4.94 -4.68 0.62
CA CYS A 114 -5.35 -3.77 1.69
C CYS A 114 -5.80 -4.54 2.94
N VAL A 115 -6.60 -5.60 2.77
CA VAL A 115 -7.06 -6.45 3.87
C VAL A 115 -5.88 -7.10 4.58
N LEU A 116 -4.89 -7.62 3.84
CA LEU A 116 -3.68 -8.20 4.42
C LEU A 116 -2.86 -7.19 5.23
N ILE A 117 -2.70 -5.95 4.74
CA ILE A 117 -2.01 -4.88 5.48
C ILE A 117 -2.74 -4.60 6.79
N VAL A 118 -4.06 -4.40 6.73
CA VAL A 118 -4.88 -4.13 7.92
C VAL A 118 -4.81 -5.30 8.89
N ALA A 119 -4.94 -6.54 8.42
CA ALA A 119 -4.82 -7.73 9.23
C ALA A 119 -3.43 -7.85 9.89
N THR A 120 -2.36 -7.45 9.19
CA THR A 120 -1.01 -7.42 9.74
C THR A 120 -0.87 -6.38 10.86
N CYS A 121 -1.36 -5.15 10.64
CA CYS A 121 -1.33 -4.10 11.65
C CYS A 121 -2.15 -4.47 12.89
N VAL A 122 -3.38 -4.97 12.69
CA VAL A 122 -4.29 -5.39 13.77
C VAL A 122 -3.74 -6.63 14.49
N GLY A 123 -3.26 -7.62 13.75
CA GLY A 123 -2.65 -8.82 14.31
C GLY A 123 -1.44 -8.49 15.17
N PHE A 124 -0.57 -7.59 14.69
CA PHE A 124 0.55 -7.10 15.49
C PHE A 124 0.09 -6.39 16.76
N TRP A 125 -0.96 -5.57 16.71
CA TRP A 125 -1.51 -4.92 17.91
C TRP A 125 -1.95 -5.90 19.00
N PHE A 126 -2.57 -7.03 18.62
CA PHE A 126 -3.05 -8.03 19.59
C PHE A 126 -1.97 -9.04 20.01
N LEU A 127 -1.01 -9.32 19.14
CA LEU A 127 0.01 -10.35 19.34
C LEU A 127 1.38 -9.76 19.71
N ASN A 128 1.51 -8.44 19.86
CA ASN A 128 2.77 -7.80 20.21
C ASN A 128 3.26 -8.39 21.54
N PRO A 129 4.43 -9.06 21.57
CA PRO A 129 4.92 -9.68 22.79
C PRO A 129 5.56 -8.67 23.76
N LEU A 130 5.66 -7.38 23.39
CA LEU A 130 6.24 -6.29 24.17
C LEU A 130 5.23 -5.50 25.01
#